data_AF-A0A0F8Y721-F1
#
_entry.id   AF-A0A0F8Y721-F1
#
_cell.length_a   1.000
_cell.length_b   1.000
_cell.length_c   1.000
_cell.angle_alpha   90.00
_cell.angle_beta   90.00
_cell.angle_gamma   90.00
#
_symmetry.space_group_name_H-M   'P 1'
#
loop_
_entity.id
_entity.type
_entity.pdbx_description
1 polymer ?
#
loop_
_entity_poly.entity_id
_entity_poly.type
_entity_poly.pdbx_seq_one_letter_code
_entity_poly.pdbx_strand_id
1 'polypeptide(L)'
;MVGADTAWIIVATALVLFMTLPGLALFYGGLVRARNVLSVFMQCYAIACLMSVLWLAFGYSIAFGPAGGGFWGGLDKAFLAGVTADSLSGTLPEVLFFAFQMTFAIITPALIVGAYVERVGFGFVLL
;
A
#
# COMPACT_ATOMS: atom_id res chain seq x y z
N MET A 1 9.95 -10.95 19.54
CA MET A 1 9.26 -9.66 19.50
C MET A 1 10.02 -8.66 20.35
N VAL A 2 10.47 -7.55 19.77
CA VAL A 2 11.09 -6.45 20.50
C VAL A 2 10.10 -5.29 20.53
N GLY A 3 9.71 -4.84 21.73
CA GLY A 3 8.67 -3.82 21.89
C GLY A 3 9.04 -2.47 21.24
N ALA A 4 10.32 -2.09 21.30
CA ALA A 4 10.83 -0.88 20.65
C ALA A 4 10.69 -0.94 19.13
N ASP A 5 11.10 -2.05 18.50
CA ASP A 5 10.95 -2.26 17.05
C ASP A 5 9.48 -2.18 16.62
N THR A 6 8.60 -2.80 17.42
CA THR A 6 7.15 -2.82 17.15
C THR A 6 6.57 -1.40 17.21
N ALA A 7 6.90 -0.63 18.27
CA ALA A 7 6.45 0.75 18.42
C ALA A 7 6.94 1.63 17.27
N TRP A 8 8.21 1.50 16.88
CA TRP A 8 8.77 2.26 15.78
C TRP A 8 8.09 1.94 14.45
N ILE A 9 7.84 0.66 14.15
CA ILE A 9 7.22 0.26 12.89
C ILE A 9 5.75 0.66 12.83
N ILE A 10 5.02 0.71 13.94
CA ILE A 10 3.66 1.29 13.97
C ILE A 10 3.71 2.77 13.56
N VAL A 11 4.61 3.54 14.15
CA VAL A 11 4.79 4.97 13.82
C VAL A 11 5.22 5.13 12.36
N ALA A 12 6.20 4.35 11.90
CA ALA A 12 6.66 4.38 10.53
C ALA A 12 5.54 4.04 9.53
N THR A 13 4.70 3.04 9.84
CA THR A 13 3.52 2.70 9.03
C THR A 13 2.57 3.89 8.90
N ALA A 14 2.28 4.58 10.01
CA ALA A 14 1.43 5.76 9.98
C ALA A 14 2.05 6.90 9.15
N LEU A 15 3.36 7.12 9.26
CA LEU A 15 4.08 8.15 8.49
C LEU A 15 4.06 7.85 6.98
N VAL A 16 4.30 6.60 6.57
CA VAL A 16 4.27 6.24 5.14
C VAL A 16 2.84 6.31 4.59
N LEU A 17 1.84 5.89 5.37
CA LEU A 17 0.44 6.07 4.97
C LEU A 17 0.08 7.56 4.81
N PHE A 18 0.58 8.42 5.72
CA PHE A 18 0.38 9.87 5.67
C PHE A 18 0.99 10.51 4.42
N MET A 19 2.09 9.95 3.89
CA MET A 19 2.66 10.38 2.61
C MET A 19 1.66 10.23 1.46
N THR A 20 0.80 9.21 1.47
CA THR A 20 -0.25 9.05 0.44
C THR A 20 -1.50 9.84 0.80
N LEU A 21 -2.01 9.66 2.03
CA LEU A 21 -3.28 10.21 2.52
C LEU A 21 -3.03 11.15 3.71
N PRO A 22 -3.07 12.48 3.53
CA PRO A 22 -3.38 13.24 2.32
C PRO A 22 -2.15 13.73 1.53
N GLY A 23 -0.92 13.32 1.86
CA GLY A 23 0.32 13.92 1.32
C GLY A 23 0.36 14.05 -0.21
N LEU A 24 0.26 12.94 -0.94
CA LEU A 24 0.26 12.92 -2.41
C LEU A 24 -0.98 13.57 -3.00
N ALA A 25 -2.14 13.41 -2.37
CA ALA A 25 -3.38 14.02 -2.83
C ALA A 25 -3.27 15.56 -2.82
N LEU A 26 -2.66 16.13 -1.77
CA LEU A 26 -2.38 17.56 -1.67
C LEU A 26 -1.28 17.99 -2.62
N PHE A 27 -0.21 17.19 -2.76
CA PHE A 27 0.90 17.50 -3.66
C PHE A 27 0.45 17.59 -5.12
N TYR A 28 -0.21 16.55 -5.64
CA TYR A 28 -0.72 16.57 -7.01
C TYR A 28 -1.94 17.48 -7.17
N GLY A 29 -2.78 17.59 -6.14
CA GLY A 29 -3.89 18.56 -6.11
C GLY A 29 -3.42 20.00 -6.26
N GLY A 30 -2.26 20.36 -5.70
CA GLY A 30 -1.67 21.68 -5.84
C GLY A 30 -1.06 21.98 -7.22
N LEU A 31 -0.82 20.95 -8.04
CA LEU A 31 -0.24 21.09 -9.39
C LEU A 31 -1.30 21.17 -10.50
N VAL A 32 -2.57 20.94 -10.17
CA VAL A 32 -3.67 20.87 -11.14
C VAL A 32 -4.61 22.05 -11.03
N ARG A 33 -5.51 22.21 -12.01
CA ARG A 33 -6.52 23.26 -11.95
C ARG A 33 -7.51 22.98 -10.82
N ALA A 34 -7.98 24.02 -10.14
CA ALA A 34 -8.91 23.92 -9.01
C ALA A 34 -10.13 23.00 -9.28
N ARG A 35 -10.68 23.06 -10.51
CA ARG A 35 -11.82 22.21 -10.94
C ARG A 35 -11.54 20.70 -10.93
N ASN A 36 -10.26 20.31 -11.00
CA ASN A 36 -9.81 18.93 -11.13
C ASN A 36 -9.21 18.37 -9.83
N VAL A 37 -9.04 19.20 -8.79
CA VAL A 37 -8.48 18.77 -7.48
C VAL A 37 -9.27 17.60 -6.90
N LEU A 38 -10.61 17.67 -6.95
CA LEU A 38 -11.46 16.59 -6.45
C LEU A 38 -11.17 15.26 -7.16
N SER A 39 -10.91 15.29 -8.47
CA SER A 39 -10.57 14.09 -9.24
C SER A 39 -9.27 13.46 -8.76
N VAL A 40 -8.25 14.27 -8.43
CA VAL A 40 -6.98 13.79 -7.90
C VAL A 40 -7.16 13.11 -6.54
N PHE A 41 -7.93 13.75 -5.65
CA PHE A 41 -8.26 13.15 -4.36
C PHE A 41 -8.98 11.81 -4.54
N MET A 42 -9.97 11.74 -5.42
CA MET A 42 -10.69 10.49 -5.68
C MET A 42 -9.79 9.39 -6.24
N GLN A 43 -8.85 9.72 -7.13
CA GLN A 43 -7.88 8.75 -7.65
C GLN A 43 -6.94 8.23 -6.55
N CYS A 44 -6.36 9.12 -5.73
CA CYS A 44 -5.47 8.72 -4.63
C CYS A 44 -6.17 7.83 -3.59
N TYR A 45 -7.39 8.19 -3.18
CA TYR A 45 -8.18 7.38 -2.23
C TYR A 45 -8.60 6.04 -2.84
N ALA A 46 -9.05 6.03 -4.10
CA ALA A 46 -9.47 4.80 -4.76
C ALA A 46 -8.30 3.82 -4.94
N ILE A 47 -7.11 4.32 -5.32
CA ILE A 47 -5.89 3.51 -5.39
C ILE A 47 -5.53 2.95 -4.01
N ALA A 48 -5.60 3.76 -2.95
CA ALA A 48 -5.31 3.28 -1.60
C ALA A 48 -6.25 2.13 -1.20
N CYS A 49 -7.56 2.26 -1.47
CA CYS A 49 -8.52 1.18 -1.22
C CYS A 49 -8.25 -0.05 -2.08
N LEU A 50 -8.09 0.11 -3.39
CA LEU A 50 -7.86 -0.98 -4.32
C LEU A 50 -6.58 -1.74 -3.95
N MET A 51 -5.46 -1.05 -3.81
CA MET A 51 -4.18 -1.66 -3.46
C MET A 51 -4.21 -2.35 -2.10
N SER A 52 -4.95 -1.82 -1.12
CA SER A 52 -5.12 -2.51 0.17
C SER A 52 -5.82 -3.87 0.01
N VAL A 53 -6.86 -3.93 -0.83
CA VAL A 53 -7.61 -5.17 -1.11
C VAL A 53 -6.74 -6.15 -1.91
N LEU A 54 -6.07 -5.69 -2.96
CA LEU A 54 -5.17 -6.53 -3.77
C LEU A 54 -3.99 -7.05 -2.93
N TRP A 55 -3.45 -6.21 -2.04
CA TRP A 55 -2.37 -6.59 -1.13
C TRP A 55 -2.80 -7.71 -0.17
N LEU A 56 -3.99 -7.59 0.42
CA LEU A 56 -4.57 -8.63 1.26
C LEU A 56 -4.84 -9.92 0.47
N ALA A 57 -5.47 -9.81 -0.69
CA ALA A 57 -5.90 -10.96 -1.46
C ALA A 57 -4.72 -11.77 -2.01
N PHE A 58 -3.67 -11.10 -2.51
CA PHE A 58 -2.55 -11.78 -3.17
C PHE A 58 -1.21 -11.06 -3.05
N GLY A 59 -1.17 -9.73 -3.05
CA GLY A 59 0.07 -8.96 -3.14
C GLY A 59 1.10 -9.32 -2.05
N TYR A 60 0.64 -9.49 -0.81
CA TYR A 60 1.52 -9.92 0.29
C TYR A 60 2.13 -11.31 0.05
N SER A 61 1.31 -12.27 -0.36
CA SER A 61 1.77 -13.63 -0.62
C SER A 61 2.76 -13.69 -1.78
N ILE A 62 2.51 -12.92 -2.84
CA ILE A 62 3.40 -12.86 -3.99
C ILE A 62 4.76 -12.26 -3.63
N ALA A 63 4.79 -11.26 -2.74
CA ALA A 63 6.01 -10.58 -2.34
C ALA A 63 6.79 -11.30 -1.23
N PHE A 64 6.10 -11.89 -0.25
CA PHE A 64 6.70 -12.41 1.00
C PHE A 64 6.32 -13.86 1.31
N GLY A 65 5.72 -14.57 0.36
CA GLY A 65 5.45 -15.99 0.48
C GLY A 65 6.71 -16.87 0.32
N PRO A 66 6.62 -18.15 0.68
CA PRO A 66 7.77 -19.04 0.89
C PRO A 66 8.47 -19.57 -0.38
N ALA A 67 8.14 -19.09 -1.58
CA ALA A 67 8.51 -19.79 -2.80
C ALA A 67 10.01 -19.82 -3.13
N GLY A 68 10.45 -20.97 -3.64
CA GLY A 68 11.87 -21.35 -3.73
C GLY A 68 12.69 -20.72 -4.86
N GLY A 69 12.12 -19.82 -5.66
CA GLY A 69 12.76 -19.27 -6.88
C GLY A 69 13.19 -17.80 -6.81
N GLY A 70 12.93 -17.08 -5.72
CA GLY A 70 13.32 -15.67 -5.53
C GLY A 70 12.54 -14.62 -6.34
N PHE A 71 11.86 -15.00 -7.43
CA PHE A 71 11.07 -14.08 -8.28
C PHE A 71 9.58 -14.04 -7.97
N TRP A 72 9.07 -15.04 -7.26
CA TRP A 72 7.65 -15.23 -6.98
C TRP A 72 7.51 -15.88 -5.61
N GLY A 73 6.61 -15.36 -4.77
CA GLY A 73 6.36 -15.81 -3.39
C GLY A 73 5.27 -16.87 -3.24
N GLY A 74 4.44 -17.13 -4.25
CA GLY A 74 3.33 -18.08 -4.15
C GLY A 74 2.02 -17.43 -3.69
N LEU A 75 0.97 -18.26 -3.54
CA LEU A 75 -0.36 -17.85 -3.06
C LEU A 75 -0.71 -18.47 -1.69
N ASP A 76 0.27 -19.09 -1.02
CA ASP A 76 0.05 -19.81 0.24
C ASP A 76 -0.37 -18.88 1.39
N LYS A 77 -0.03 -17.59 1.30
CA LYS A 77 -0.42 -16.54 2.27
C LYS A 77 -1.53 -15.62 1.75
N ALA A 78 -2.24 -16.01 0.69
CA ALA A 78 -3.40 -15.25 0.19
C ALA A 78 -4.41 -15.03 1.32
N PHE A 79 -4.98 -13.82 1.41
CA PHE A 79 -5.89 -13.44 2.51
C PHE A 79 -5.29 -13.62 3.91
N LEU A 80 -3.95 -13.50 4.04
CA LEU A 80 -3.23 -13.80 5.29
C LEU A 80 -3.45 -15.23 5.81
N ALA A 81 -3.70 -16.18 4.91
CA ALA A 81 -3.83 -17.59 5.26
C ALA A 81 -2.58 -18.08 6.02
N GLY A 82 -2.82 -18.72 7.17
CA GLY A 82 -1.75 -19.23 8.04
C GLY A 82 -1.05 -18.17 8.90
N VAL A 83 -1.41 -16.90 8.81
CA VAL A 83 -0.89 -15.84 9.69
C VAL A 83 -1.76 -15.75 10.94
N THR A 84 -1.17 -16.00 12.10
CA THR A 84 -1.83 -15.92 13.41
C THR A 84 -1.27 -14.73 14.21
N ALA A 85 -1.83 -14.49 15.40
CA ALA A 85 -1.34 -13.43 16.30
C ALA A 85 0.11 -13.65 16.77
N ASP A 86 0.56 -14.90 16.78
CA ASP A 86 1.91 -15.31 17.20
C ASP A 86 2.91 -15.37 16.04
N SER A 87 2.45 -15.18 14.80
CA SER A 87 3.31 -15.19 13.61
C SER A 87 4.27 -14.01 13.62
N LEU A 88 5.55 -14.28 13.34
CA LEU A 88 6.63 -13.30 13.34
C LEU A 88 7.33 -13.24 11.97
N SER A 89 7.61 -12.03 11.52
CA SER A 89 8.55 -11.73 10.43
C SER A 89 9.80 -11.09 11.04
N GLY A 90 10.86 -11.88 11.22
CA GLY A 90 12.05 -11.44 11.96
C GLY A 90 11.71 -11.13 13.44
N THR A 91 11.91 -9.89 13.87
CA THR A 91 11.61 -9.44 15.24
C THR A 91 10.20 -8.87 15.42
N LEU A 92 9.43 -8.73 14.34
CA LEU A 92 8.15 -8.03 14.29
C LEU A 92 6.96 -9.01 14.18
N PRO A 93 5.79 -8.68 14.75
CA PRO A 93 4.54 -9.34 14.40
C PRO A 93 4.31 -9.32 12.89
N GLU A 94 3.98 -10.47 12.31
CA GLU A 94 3.82 -10.58 10.85
C GLU A 94 2.68 -9.69 10.33
N VAL A 95 1.61 -9.53 11.11
CA VAL A 95 0.51 -8.60 10.80
C VAL A 95 0.98 -7.14 10.74
N LEU A 96 1.92 -6.75 11.61
CA LEU A 96 2.49 -5.41 11.58
C LEU A 96 3.40 -5.23 10.37
N PHE A 97 4.20 -6.25 10.05
CA PHE A 97 5.02 -6.25 8.85
C PHE A 97 4.16 -6.15 7.57
N PHE A 98 3.06 -6.90 7.51
CA PHE A 98 2.06 -6.82 6.44
C PHE A 98 1.51 -5.40 6.27
N ALA A 99 1.09 -4.76 7.37
CA ALA A 99 0.55 -3.41 7.34
C ALA A 99 1.59 -2.38 6.90
N PHE A 100 2.83 -2.49 7.40
CA PHE A 100 3.93 -1.62 6.99
C PHE A 100 4.19 -1.73 5.48
N GLN A 101 4.32 -2.94 4.96
CA GLN A 101 4.59 -3.17 3.53
C GLN A 101 3.41 -2.77 2.63
N MET A 102 2.18 -2.90 3.11
CA MET A 102 0.99 -2.43 2.39
C MET A 102 1.09 -0.93 2.04
N THR A 103 1.66 -0.11 2.91
CA THR A 103 1.80 1.33 2.64
C THR A 103 2.67 1.63 1.43
N PHE A 104 3.70 0.81 1.17
CA PHE A 104 4.52 0.91 -0.03
C PHE A 104 3.76 0.44 -1.28
N ALA A 105 3.01 -0.65 -1.17
CA ALA A 105 2.13 -1.10 -2.25
C ALA A 105 1.07 -0.04 -2.63
N ILE A 106 0.62 0.77 -1.67
CA ILE A 106 -0.32 1.88 -1.89
C ILE A 106 0.37 3.08 -2.57
N ILE A 107 1.51 3.54 -2.04
CA ILE A 107 2.12 4.81 -2.49
C ILE A 107 2.71 4.71 -3.90
N THR A 108 3.25 3.55 -4.28
CA THR A 108 3.91 3.36 -5.58
C THR A 108 3.00 3.67 -6.78
N PRO A 109 1.81 3.07 -6.95
CA PRO A 109 0.91 3.44 -8.04
C PRO A 109 0.32 4.84 -7.87
N ALA A 110 0.14 5.32 -6.63
CA ALA A 110 -0.36 6.68 -6.38
C ALA A 110 0.61 7.78 -6.87
N LEU A 111 1.92 7.52 -6.90
CA LEU A 111 2.91 8.42 -7.50
C LEU A 111 2.78 8.51 -9.03
N ILE A 112 2.31 7.44 -9.68
CA ILE A 112 2.17 7.42 -11.15
C ILE A 112 0.99 8.30 -11.58
N VAL A 113 -0.03 8.48 -10.71
CA VAL A 113 -1.19 9.34 -10.98
C VAL A 113 -0.77 10.71 -11.47
N GLY A 114 0.25 11.30 -10.85
CA GLY A 114 0.85 12.58 -11.23
C GLY A 114 1.21 12.74 -12.71
N ALA A 115 1.57 11.64 -13.39
CA ALA A 115 2.01 11.67 -14.78
C ALA A 115 0.87 11.85 -15.80
N TYR A 116 -0.35 11.42 -15.44
CA TYR A 116 -1.50 11.39 -16.34
C TYR A 116 -2.72 12.16 -15.81
N VAL A 117 -2.53 12.98 -14.78
CA VAL A 117 -3.61 13.79 -14.20
C VAL A 117 -4.28 14.64 -15.29
N GLU A 118 -5.60 14.70 -15.28
CA GLU A 118 -6.45 15.37 -16.28
C GLU A 118 -6.45 14.75 -17.69
N ARG A 119 -5.73 13.64 -17.94
CA ARG A 119 -5.57 13.04 -19.29
C ARG A 119 -6.20 11.66 -19.45
N VAL A 120 -6.60 11.01 -18.37
CA VAL A 120 -7.19 9.66 -18.39
C VAL A 120 -8.48 9.60 -17.55
N GLY A 121 -9.40 8.72 -17.94
CA GLY A 121 -10.62 8.47 -17.19
C GLY A 121 -10.38 7.63 -15.93
N PHE A 122 -11.26 7.75 -14.93
CA PHE A 122 -11.15 7.04 -13.66
C PHE A 122 -11.05 5.52 -13.81
N GLY A 123 -11.81 4.93 -14.74
CA GLY A 123 -11.74 3.49 -15.00
C GLY A 123 -10.35 3.01 -15.48
N PHE A 124 -9.64 3.83 -16.25
CA PHE A 124 -8.26 3.52 -16.67
C PHE A 124 -7.27 3.55 -15.50
N VAL A 125 -7.53 4.36 -14.47
CA VAL A 125 -6.67 4.43 -13.28
C VAL A 125 -6.78 3.17 -12.43
N LEU A 126 -7.92 2.47 -12.48
CA LEU A 126 -8.18 1.27 -11.68
C LEU A 126 -7.84 -0.05 -12.38
N LEU A 127 -7.63 -0.02 -13.70
CA LEU A 127 -7.27 -1.18 -14.53
C LEU A 127 -5.75 -1.29 -14.65
#